data_AF-A0AAU4X885-F1
#
_entry.id   AF-A0AAU4X885-F1
#
_cell.length_a   1.000
_cell.length_b   1.000
_cell.length_c   1.000
_cell.angle_alpha   90.00
_cell.angle_beta   90.00
_cell.angle_gamma   90.00
#
_symmetry.space_group_name_H-M   'P 1'
#
loop_
_entity.id
_entity.type
_entity.pdbx_description
1 polymer ?
#
loop_
_entity_poly.entity_id
_entity_poly.type
_entity_poly.pdbx_seq_one_letter_code
_entity_poly.pdbx_strand_id
1 'polypeptide(L)' 'MREIFGGMPWWVKWIAVPVIALVVFGTVIVSVLSVLIGLLFKVLIFVALVGGLIYVVRKFMSSSSSRSDW' A
#
# COMPACT_ATOMS: atom_id res chain seq x y z
N MET A 1 -27.18 21.70 -33.83
CA MET A 1 -26.67 21.70 -32.43
C MET A 1 -27.22 20.58 -31.55
N ARG A 2 -28.40 19.99 -31.82
CA ARG A 2 -28.96 18.84 -31.06
C ARG A 2 -28.68 17.45 -31.68
N GLU A 3 -28.02 17.38 -32.84
CA GLU A 3 -27.93 16.15 -33.64
C GLU A 3 -26.60 15.39 -33.49
N ILE A 4 -25.59 15.93 -32.80
CA ILE A 4 -24.27 15.26 -32.67
C ILE A 4 -24.30 14.12 -31.62
N PHE A 5 -25.24 14.16 -30.69
CA PHE A 5 -25.35 13.15 -29.61
C PHE A 5 -26.58 12.23 -29.74
N GLY A 6 -27.44 12.45 -30.75
CA GLY A 6 -28.63 11.66 -31.03
C GLY A 6 -28.32 10.52 -31.99
N GLY A 7 -27.97 9.34 -31.47
CA GLY A 7 -27.70 8.15 -32.28
C GLY A 7 -26.57 7.26 -31.77
N MET A 8 -25.82 7.69 -30.75
CA MET A 8 -24.73 6.88 -30.22
C MET A 8 -25.27 5.62 -29.52
N PRO A 9 -24.78 4.42 -29.88
CA PRO A 9 -25.23 3.15 -29.32
C PRO A 9 -25.14 3.17 -27.80
N TRP A 10 -26.17 2.67 -27.10
CA TRP A 10 -26.23 2.66 -25.63
C TRP A 10 -24.99 1.98 -25.00
N TRP A 11 -24.44 0.98 -25.67
CA TRP A 11 -23.22 0.28 -25.33
C TRP A 11 -22.02 1.23 -25.14
N VAL A 12 -21.88 2.25 -26.00
CA VAL A 12 -20.78 3.23 -25.93
C VAL A 12 -20.85 4.02 -24.63
N LYS A 13 -22.05 4.42 -24.21
CA LYS A 13 -22.22 5.20 -22.97
C LYS A 13 -21.89 4.39 -21.73
N TRP A 14 -22.17 3.09 -21.73
CA TRP A 14 -22.04 2.23 -20.55
C TRP A 14 -20.73 1.45 -20.49
N ILE A 15 -20.04 1.22 -21.62
CA ILE A 15 -18.81 0.42 -21.66
C ILE A 15 -17.62 1.24 -22.09
N ALA A 16 -17.75 2.08 -23.13
CA ALA A 16 -16.62 2.91 -23.55
C ALA A 16 -16.26 3.95 -22.48
N VAL A 17 -17.25 4.57 -21.83
CA VAL A 17 -17.00 5.56 -20.77
C VAL A 17 -16.25 4.95 -19.58
N PRO A 18 -16.67 3.81 -18.98
CA PRO A 18 -15.89 3.18 -17.90
C PRO A 18 -14.53 2.66 -18.34
N VAL A 19 -14.39 2.12 -19.56
CA VAL A 19 -13.09 1.66 -20.06
C VAL A 19 -12.13 2.83 -20.24
N ILE A 20 -12.58 3.94 -20.84
CA ILE A 20 -11.78 5.17 -20.98
C ILE A 20 -11.43 5.72 -19.59
N ALA A 21 -12.38 5.73 -18.65
CA ALA A 21 -12.10 6.13 -17.29
C ALA A 21 -11.05 5.23 -16.63
N LEU A 22 -11.09 3.92 -16.82
CA LEU A 22 -10.05 3.00 -16.34
C LEU A 22 -8.71 3.20 -17.06
N VAL A 23 -8.68 3.56 -18.34
CA VAL A 23 -7.41 3.82 -19.04
C VAL A 23 -6.81 5.15 -18.58
N VAL A 24 -7.64 6.19 -18.42
CA VAL A 24 -7.21 7.54 -18.03
C VAL A 24 -6.88 7.62 -16.54
N PHE A 25 -7.68 7.01 -15.68
CA PHE A 25 -7.54 7.06 -14.22
C PHE A 25 -6.96 5.76 -13.62
N GLY A 26 -6.82 4.68 -14.37
CA GLY A 26 -6.32 3.40 -13.84
C GLY A 26 -4.91 3.50 -13.30
N THR A 27 -4.06 4.33 -13.91
CA THR A 27 -2.71 4.61 -13.39
C THR A 27 -2.76 5.28 -12.02
N VAL A 28 -3.69 6.22 -11.79
CA VAL A 28 -3.92 6.85 -10.49
C VAL A 28 -4.42 5.83 -9.48
N ILE A 29 -5.40 4.99 -9.86
CA ILE A 29 -5.97 3.95 -8.99
C ILE A 29 -4.89 2.96 -8.56
N VAL A 30 -4.10 2.44 -9.50
CA VAL A 30 -3.01 1.49 -9.22
C VAL A 30 -1.92 2.14 -8.37
N SER A 31 -1.58 3.41 -8.61
CA SER A 31 -0.60 4.15 -7.81
C SER A 31 -1.03 4.28 -6.35
N VAL A 32 -2.28 4.69 -6.10
CA VAL A 32 -2.84 4.81 -4.74
C VAL A 32 -2.83 3.46 -4.01
N LEU A 33 -3.27 2.39 -4.68
CA LEU A 33 -3.24 1.04 -4.11
C LEU A 33 -1.82 0.57 -3.81
N SER A 34 -0.88 0.83 -4.72
CA SER A 34 0.53 0.46 -4.53
C SER A 34 1.16 1.21 -3.35
N VAL A 35 0.83 2.49 -3.17
CA VAL A 35 1.26 3.27 -2.01
C VAL A 35 0.69 2.70 -0.72
N LEU A 36 -0.59 2.34 -0.67
CA LEU A 36 -1.22 1.75 0.52
C LEU A 36 -0.57 0.41 0.91
N ILE A 37 -0.40 -0.49 -0.06
CA ILE A 37 0.25 -1.79 0.17
C ILE A 37 1.72 -1.59 0.59
N GLY A 38 2.44 -0.70 -0.11
CA GLY A 38 3.84 -0.42 0.19
C GLY A 38 4.03 0.20 1.57
N LEU A 39 3.12 1.07 1.99
CA LEU A 39 3.13 1.67 3.32
C LEU A 39 2.86 0.63 4.39
N LEU A 40 1.89 -0.28 4.18
CA LEU A 40 1.64 -1.39 5.10
C LEU A 40 2.89 -2.28 5.27
N PHE A 41 3.55 -2.62 4.17
CA PHE A 41 4.78 -3.43 4.21
C PHE A 41 5.92 -2.73 4.95
N LYS A 42 6.09 -1.42 4.72
CA LYS A 42 7.04 -0.59 5.47
C LYS A 42 6.77 -0.62 6.97
N VAL A 43 5.51 -0.53 7.38
CA VAL A 43 5.12 -0.62 8.80
C VAL A 43 5.49 -1.99 9.37
N LEU A 44 5.19 -3.07 8.66
CA LEU A 44 5.56 -4.43 9.09
C LEU A 44 7.07 -4.59 9.26
N ILE A 45 7.86 -4.12 8.27
CA ILE A 45 9.33 -4.13 8.37
C ILE A 45 9.80 -3.31 9.57
N PHE A 46 9.25 -2.12 9.77
CA PHE A 46 9.63 -1.25 10.88
C PHE A 46 9.40 -1.94 12.22
N VAL A 47 8.24 -2.57 12.41
CA VAL A 47 7.94 -3.34 13.63
C VAL A 47 8.90 -4.51 13.79
N ALA A 48 9.21 -5.24 12.72
CA ALA A 48 10.17 -6.34 12.76
C ALA A 48 11.58 -5.88 13.16
N LEU A 49 12.04 -4.74 12.63
CA LEU A 49 13.34 -4.15 12.97
C LEU A 49 13.39 -3.70 14.43
N VAL A 50 12.35 -3.00 14.91
CA VAL A 50 12.26 -2.57 16.31
C VAL A 50 12.20 -3.77 17.25
N GLY A 51 11.38 -4.78 16.93
CA GLY A 51 11.30 -6.02 17.69
C GLY A 51 12.64 -6.78 17.73
N GLY A 52 13.33 -6.86 16.60
CA GLY A 52 14.67 -7.45 16.51
C GLY A 52 15.69 -6.69 17.37
N LEU A 53 15.68 -5.37 17.33
CA LEU A 53 16.57 -4.54 18.15
C LEU A 53 16.30 -4.72 19.65
N ILE A 54 15.02 -4.70 20.07
CA ILE A 54 14.63 -4.94 21.46
C ILE A 54 15.12 -6.32 21.92
N TYR A 55 14.94 -7.34 21.08
CA TYR A 55 15.43 -8.69 21.37
C TYR A 55 16.94 -8.71 21.58
N VAL A 56 17.71 -8.08 20.69
CA VAL A 56 19.17 -7.95 20.78
C VAL A 56 19.58 -7.27 22.09
N VAL A 57 19.03 -6.09 22.39
CA VAL A 57 19.35 -5.34 23.62
C VAL A 57 19.05 -6.17 24.86
N ARG A 58 17.88 -6.79 24.93
CA ARG A 58 17.48 -7.63 26.07
C ARG A 58 18.42 -8.82 26.22
N LYS A 59 18.74 -9.49 25.11
CA LYS A 59 19.63 -10.66 25.10
C LYS A 59 21.02 -10.32 25.65
N PHE A 60 21.56 -9.15 25.29
CA PHE A 60 22.87 -8.71 25.75
C PHE A 60 22.86 -8.17 27.18
N MET A 61 21.86 -7.38 27.60
CA MET A 61 21.76 -6.93 28.99
C MET A 61 21.51 -8.07 29.98
N SER A 62 20.63 -9.03 29.65
CA SER A 62 20.39 -10.20 30.51
C SER A 62 21.62 -11.11 30.68
N SER A 63 22.61 -11.04 29.77
CA SER A 63 23.86 -11.80 29.92
C SER A 63 24.83 -11.17 30.94
N SER A 64 24.65 -9.90 31.31
CA SER A 64 25.56 -9.18 32.22
C SER A 64 25.19 -9.28 33.70
N SER A 65 24.04 -9.84 34.07
CA SER A 65 23.54 -9.86 35.47
C SER A 65 24.02 -11.06 36.31
N SER A 66 25.04 -11.81 35.88
CA SER A 66 25.52 -13.01 36.58
C SER A 66 26.83 -12.83 37.35
N ARG A 67 27.26 -11.59 37.64
CA ARG A 67 28.59 -11.30 38.26
C ARG A 67 28.60 -10.40 39.50
N SER A 68 27.49 -10.26 40.23
CA SER A 68 27.46 -9.45 41.47
C SER A 68 26.84 -10.20 42.66
N ASP A 69 27.29 -11.43 42.87
CA ASP A 69 27.12 -12.18 44.13
C ASP A 69 28.50 -12.73 44.50
N TRP A 70 29.39 -11.86 45.00
CA TRP A 70 30.56 -12.16 45.81
C TRP A 70 30.88 -10.95 46.69
#